data_AF-A0A512TTE6-F1
#
_entry.id   AF-A0A512TTE6-F1
#
_cell.length_a   1.000
_cell.length_b   1.000
_cell.length_c   1.000
_cell.angle_alpha   90.00
_cell.angle_beta   90.00
_cell.angle_gamma   90.00
#
_symmetry.space_group_name_H-M   'P 1'
#
loop_
_entity.id
_entity.type
_entity.pdbx_description
1 polymer ?
#
loop_
_entity_poly.entity_id
_entity_poly.type
_entity_poly.pdbx_seq_one_letter_code
_entity_poly.pdbx_strand_id
1 'polypeptide(L)'
;MKKFNYIILTALLLLSFTATGCKSTVQNGTATENQTTTGDESPKTSRDATENDNSETRGNSPRDQSIFEENEERDNTEIDKRYKEVDKSKLNYDKSYSSLTYYETENSFVGSEAGIPNIDNKKYKDILIDYTYARDVNPTKVTYEDAIKLAKSVLPNDIKEIRNKYDNSTGKTYIVYSSNQGNFVLGLAYDYDESHNSGFTPNSKNNTIVGINYMKEITEQ
;
A
#
# COMPACT_ATOMS: atom_id res chain seq x y z
N MET A 1 -47.90 -9.13 -33.41
CA MET A 1 -47.32 -10.48 -33.31
C MET A 1 -46.21 -10.66 -34.32
N LYS A 2 -44.96 -10.80 -33.87
CA LYS A 2 -43.93 -11.73 -34.38
C LYS A 2 -42.63 -11.46 -33.60
N LYS A 3 -42.23 -12.44 -32.79
CA LYS A 3 -40.97 -12.50 -32.05
C LYS A 3 -39.89 -13.05 -32.99
N PHE A 4 -38.69 -12.51 -32.94
CA PHE A 4 -37.51 -13.21 -33.43
C PHE A 4 -36.50 -13.33 -32.29
N ASN A 5 -36.36 -14.57 -31.82
CA ASN A 5 -35.28 -15.02 -30.95
C ASN A 5 -34.04 -15.20 -31.84
N TYR A 6 -32.89 -14.69 -31.41
CA TYR A 6 -31.60 -15.20 -31.87
C TYR A 6 -30.77 -15.61 -30.66
N ILE A 7 -30.63 -16.92 -30.52
CA ILE A 7 -29.63 -17.60 -29.71
C ILE A 7 -28.49 -17.91 -30.68
N ILE A 8 -27.28 -17.41 -30.42
CA ILE A 8 -26.06 -17.97 -31.03
C ILE A 8 -25.12 -18.37 -29.90
N LEU A 9 -24.78 -19.64 -29.95
CA LEU A 9 -24.05 -20.48 -29.01
C LEU A 9 -22.63 -20.69 -29.57
N THR A 10 -21.65 -20.82 -28.66
CA THR A 10 -20.31 -21.43 -28.80
C THR A 10 -19.28 -20.69 -29.69
N ALA A 11 -17.98 -20.62 -29.37
CA ALA A 11 -17.14 -21.66 -28.75
C ALA A 11 -15.99 -21.10 -27.87
N LEU A 12 -15.64 -21.89 -26.85
CA LEU A 12 -14.53 -21.73 -25.93
C LEU A 12 -13.26 -22.33 -26.54
N LEU A 13 -12.18 -21.57 -26.71
CA LEU A 13 -10.87 -22.07 -27.12
C LEU A 13 -9.94 -22.10 -25.89
N LEU A 14 -9.72 -23.30 -25.37
CA LEU A 14 -8.67 -23.60 -24.40
C LEU A 14 -7.38 -23.92 -25.18
N LEU A 15 -6.35 -23.09 -25.02
CA LEU A 15 -4.98 -23.40 -25.43
C LEU A 15 -4.13 -23.62 -24.18
N SER A 16 -3.84 -24.88 -23.88
CA SER A 16 -2.84 -25.30 -22.91
C SER A 16 -1.46 -25.30 -23.57
N PHE A 17 -0.59 -24.39 -23.18
CA PHE A 17 0.84 -24.46 -23.49
C PHE A 17 1.60 -25.15 -22.36
N THR A 18 2.36 -26.15 -22.77
CA THR A 18 3.18 -27.05 -21.97
C THR A 18 4.43 -26.35 -21.44
N ALA A 19 4.77 -26.65 -20.19
CA ALA A 19 6.01 -26.24 -19.55
C ALA A 19 7.22 -26.91 -20.23
N THR A 20 8.21 -26.12 -20.63
CA THR A 20 9.56 -26.60 -20.95
C THR A 20 10.46 -26.36 -19.75
N GLY A 21 10.73 -27.44 -19.01
CA GLY A 21 11.81 -27.47 -18.02
C GLY A 21 13.14 -27.73 -18.71
N CYS A 22 14.13 -26.87 -18.46
CA CYS A 22 15.54 -27.21 -18.63
C CYS A 22 16.20 -27.21 -17.26
N LYS A 23 16.49 -28.42 -16.76
CA LYS A 23 17.52 -28.68 -15.74
C LYS A 23 18.87 -28.70 -16.46
N SER A 24 19.81 -27.91 -15.97
CA SER A 24 21.24 -28.09 -16.28
C SER A 24 22.01 -28.29 -14.98
N THR A 25 22.69 -29.43 -14.96
CA THR A 25 23.42 -30.06 -13.88
C THR A 25 24.66 -29.26 -13.45
N VAL A 26 24.88 -29.23 -12.14
CA VAL A 26 26.10 -28.80 -11.44
C VAL A 26 27.30 -29.63 -11.91
N GLN A 27 28.36 -28.97 -12.38
CA GLN A 27 29.69 -29.58 -12.45
C GLN A 27 30.53 -29.11 -11.27
N ASN A 28 30.84 -30.06 -10.38
CA ASN A 28 31.94 -29.99 -9.45
C ASN A 28 33.26 -30.15 -10.22
N GLY A 29 34.21 -29.25 -9.97
CA GLY A 29 35.59 -29.35 -10.41
C GLY A 29 36.50 -28.75 -9.34
N THR A 30 36.96 -29.61 -8.44
CA THR A 30 37.96 -29.37 -7.40
C THR A 30 39.36 -29.19 -7.98
N ALA A 31 40.09 -28.18 -7.50
CA ALA A 31 41.55 -28.17 -7.35
C ALA A 31 41.86 -27.31 -6.11
N THR A 32 42.31 -27.85 -4.96
CA THR A 32 43.73 -28.14 -4.59
C THR A 32 44.58 -26.87 -4.71
N GLU A 33 45.28 -26.31 -3.72
CA GLU A 33 45.70 -26.69 -2.37
C GLU A 33 46.18 -25.38 -1.69
N ASN A 34 45.95 -25.25 -0.39
CA ASN A 34 46.57 -24.21 0.44
C ASN A 34 47.96 -24.67 0.88
N GLN A 35 48.98 -23.83 0.74
CA GLN A 35 50.13 -23.81 1.65
C GLN A 35 50.54 -22.36 1.97
N THR A 36 50.25 -21.99 3.22
CA THR A 36 50.90 -20.97 4.05
C THR A 36 52.33 -21.50 4.37
N THR A 37 53.42 -20.75 4.60
CA THR A 37 53.60 -19.65 5.56
C THR A 37 55.05 -19.09 5.49
N THR A 38 55.16 -17.78 5.80
CA THR A 38 56.18 -17.05 6.61
C THR A 38 57.59 -16.65 6.12
N GLY A 39 57.84 -15.34 6.31
CA GLY A 39 59.11 -14.69 6.72
C GLY A 39 59.68 -13.77 5.64
N ASP A 40 60.07 -12.53 5.86
CA ASP A 40 60.01 -11.56 6.96
C ASP A 40 60.44 -10.19 6.34
N GLU A 41 60.40 -9.10 7.11
CA GLU A 41 60.95 -7.75 6.82
C GLU A 41 60.01 -6.67 6.24
N SER A 42 59.91 -5.58 7.00
CA SER A 42 59.36 -4.27 6.61
C SER A 42 60.53 -3.30 6.42
N PRO A 43 60.43 -2.30 5.52
CA PRO A 43 60.14 -0.97 6.07
C PRO A 43 59.26 -0.06 5.18
N LYS A 44 58.34 0.63 5.88
CA LYS A 44 57.74 1.97 5.69
C LYS A 44 57.62 2.64 4.28
N THR A 45 56.52 3.41 4.21
CA THR A 45 56.16 4.54 3.29
C THR A 45 55.57 4.07 1.96
N SER A 46 54.48 4.57 1.40
CA SER A 46 53.74 5.83 1.55
C SER A 46 52.28 5.65 1.07
N ARG A 47 51.41 6.54 1.55
CA ARG A 47 50.08 6.94 1.04
C ARG A 47 49.74 6.41 -0.36
N ASP A 48 48.60 5.71 -0.46
CA ASP A 48 47.68 5.95 -1.57
C ASP A 48 46.24 5.91 -1.05
N ALA A 49 45.50 6.92 -1.47
CA ALA A 49 44.12 7.13 -1.17
C ALA A 49 43.27 6.21 -2.04
N THR A 50 42.41 5.42 -1.40
CA THR A 50 41.18 4.95 -2.03
C THR A 50 40.06 5.23 -1.05
N GLU A 51 39.34 6.31 -1.35
CA GLU A 51 37.97 6.54 -0.89
C GLU A 51 37.17 5.28 -1.22
N ASN A 52 36.92 4.45 -0.21
CA ASN A 52 35.80 3.54 -0.27
C ASN A 52 34.56 4.39 -0.03
N ASP A 53 34.04 4.92 -1.13
CA ASP A 53 32.66 5.39 -1.23
C ASP A 53 31.76 4.17 -1.03
N ASN A 54 31.55 3.81 0.24
CA ASN A 54 30.41 3.01 0.62
C ASN A 54 29.18 3.89 0.39
N SER A 55 28.77 3.99 -0.87
CA SER A 55 27.39 4.26 -1.20
C SER A 55 26.61 3.05 -0.70
N GLU A 56 26.33 3.01 0.61
CA GLU A 56 25.23 2.24 1.12
C GLU A 56 24.02 2.71 0.31
N THR A 57 23.64 1.90 -0.67
CA THR A 57 22.28 1.85 -1.18
C THR A 57 21.41 1.66 0.06
N ARG A 58 20.96 2.77 0.65
CA ARG A 58 19.82 2.82 1.54
C ARG A 58 18.64 2.37 0.69
N GLY A 59 18.49 1.04 0.60
CA GLY A 59 17.21 0.47 0.27
C GLY A 59 16.24 1.05 1.28
N ASN A 60 15.14 1.63 0.79
CA ASN A 60 13.99 1.97 1.61
C ASN A 60 13.43 0.64 2.17
N SER A 61 14.10 0.09 3.18
CA SER A 61 13.57 -0.95 4.04
C SER A 61 12.68 -0.22 5.05
N PRO A 62 11.44 -0.68 5.30
CA PRO A 62 10.52 -0.06 6.27
C PRO A 62 11.08 0.10 7.70
N ARG A 63 12.21 -0.56 7.99
CA ARG A 63 13.04 -0.51 9.22
C ARG A 63 13.25 0.85 9.88
N ASP A 64 13.23 1.97 9.15
CA ASP A 64 13.44 3.30 9.75
C ASP A 64 12.17 3.95 10.35
N GLN A 65 11.02 3.27 10.37
CA GLN A 65 9.76 3.81 10.94
C GLN A 65 9.43 3.36 12.37
N SER A 66 10.32 2.64 13.07
CA SER A 66 10.07 2.24 14.46
C SER A 66 10.55 3.28 15.47
N ILE A 67 9.82 4.40 15.60
CA ILE A 67 9.88 5.23 16.81
C ILE A 67 8.46 5.66 17.20
N PHE A 68 7.71 4.75 17.82
CA PHE A 68 6.68 5.16 18.76
C PHE A 68 6.86 4.32 20.02
N GLU A 69 7.19 4.98 21.12
CA GLU A 69 7.14 4.39 22.45
C GLU A 69 5.73 3.86 22.67
N GLU A 70 5.61 2.56 22.99
CA GLU A 70 4.36 1.79 23.10
C GLU A 70 3.33 2.31 24.14
N ASN A 71 3.57 3.46 24.79
CA ASN A 71 2.89 3.85 26.02
C ASN A 71 2.13 5.19 26.00
N GLU A 72 2.11 5.95 24.91
CA GLU A 72 1.19 7.10 24.78
C GLU A 72 -0.02 6.73 23.91
N GLU A 73 -1.14 6.42 24.58
CA GLU A 73 -2.44 6.39 23.93
C GLU A 73 -2.74 7.80 23.40
N ARG A 74 -2.66 7.98 22.07
CA ARG A 74 -2.97 9.25 21.42
C ARG A 74 -4.47 9.52 21.56
N ASP A 75 -4.83 10.76 21.91
CA ASP A 75 -6.22 11.15 22.12
C ASP A 75 -7.00 11.17 20.80
N ASN A 76 -7.88 10.18 20.62
CA ASN A 76 -8.81 10.06 19.50
C ASN A 76 -10.25 10.44 19.85
N THR A 77 -10.49 11.03 21.04
CA THR A 77 -11.83 11.28 21.59
C THR A 77 -12.74 12.05 20.62
N GLU A 78 -12.21 13.08 19.97
CA GLU A 78 -12.99 13.90 19.04
C GLU A 78 -13.37 13.15 17.75
N ILE A 79 -12.49 12.31 17.23
CA ILE A 79 -12.75 11.53 16.01
C ILE A 79 -13.77 10.44 16.32
N ASP A 80 -13.59 9.73 17.44
CA ASP A 80 -14.52 8.70 17.91
C ASP A 80 -15.92 9.28 18.13
N LYS A 81 -16.00 10.48 18.70
CA LYS A 81 -17.26 11.22 18.86
C LYS A 81 -17.90 11.53 17.50
N ARG A 82 -17.11 12.03 16.54
CA ARG A 82 -17.61 12.35 15.19
C ARG A 82 -18.17 11.14 14.46
N TYR A 83 -17.55 9.96 14.60
CA TYR A 83 -18.09 8.72 14.04
C TYR A 83 -19.41 8.30 14.68
N LYS A 84 -19.57 8.48 16.00
CA LYS A 84 -20.81 8.17 16.71
C LYS A 84 -21.95 9.12 16.36
N GLU A 85 -21.63 10.39 16.09
CA GLU A 85 -22.59 11.47 15.84
C GLU A 85 -22.76 11.79 14.34
N VAL A 86 -22.26 10.93 13.45
CA VAL A 86 -22.21 11.22 12.00
C VAL A 86 -23.60 11.47 11.41
N ASP A 87 -23.74 12.64 10.78
CA ASP A 87 -24.88 12.99 9.94
C ASP A 87 -24.39 13.11 8.49
N LYS A 88 -24.60 12.04 7.71
CA LYS A 88 -24.15 11.96 6.31
C LYS A 88 -24.68 13.09 5.44
N SER A 89 -25.83 13.69 5.79
CA SER A 89 -26.41 14.80 5.02
C SER A 89 -25.60 16.09 5.10
N LYS A 90 -24.73 16.21 6.12
CA LYS A 90 -23.84 17.36 6.33
C LYS A 90 -22.43 17.13 5.80
N LEU A 91 -22.10 15.94 5.31
CA LEU A 91 -20.77 15.63 4.79
C LEU A 91 -20.58 16.27 3.41
N ASN A 92 -19.43 16.93 3.24
CA ASN A 92 -19.03 17.52 1.97
C ASN A 92 -17.80 16.79 1.44
N TYR A 93 -18.01 15.96 0.41
CA TYR A 93 -16.96 15.18 -0.24
C TYR A 93 -16.17 15.99 -1.29
N ASP A 94 -16.58 17.22 -1.58
CA ASP A 94 -15.91 18.10 -2.55
C ASP A 94 -14.99 19.12 -1.90
N LYS A 95 -15.03 19.26 -0.57
CA LYS A 95 -14.12 20.11 0.18
C LYS A 95 -12.68 19.63 0.03
N SER A 96 -11.79 20.52 -0.43
CA SER A 96 -10.35 20.28 -0.47
C SER A 96 -9.70 20.79 0.83
N TYR A 97 -8.78 19.99 1.37
CA TYR A 97 -8.02 20.34 2.58
C TYR A 97 -6.54 20.62 2.29
N SER A 98 -6.08 20.25 1.10
CA SER A 98 -4.72 20.40 0.63
C SER A 98 -4.72 20.67 -0.88
N SER A 99 -3.62 21.20 -1.40
CA SER A 99 -3.33 21.23 -2.84
C SER A 99 -2.69 19.92 -3.32
N LEU A 100 -2.29 19.03 -2.39
CA LEU A 100 -1.75 17.72 -2.71
C LEU A 100 -2.83 16.87 -3.38
N THR A 101 -2.45 16.22 -4.46
CA THR A 101 -3.28 15.25 -5.16
C THR A 101 -2.57 13.92 -5.20
N TYR A 102 -3.32 12.84 -5.39
CA TYR A 102 -2.77 11.49 -5.49
C TYR A 102 -3.08 10.93 -6.87
N TYR A 103 -2.14 10.16 -7.38
CA TYR A 103 -2.29 9.41 -8.63
C TYR A 103 -2.43 7.92 -8.32
N GLU A 104 -3.33 7.27 -9.03
CA GLU A 104 -3.44 5.82 -8.95
C GLU A 104 -2.27 5.18 -9.72
N THR A 105 -1.60 4.24 -9.07
CA THR A 105 -0.57 3.38 -9.68
C THR A 105 -1.11 1.95 -9.76
N GLU A 106 -0.33 1.02 -10.31
CA GLU A 106 -0.72 -0.39 -10.38
C GLU A 106 -1.18 -0.93 -9.01
N ASN A 107 -0.39 -0.67 -7.96
CA ASN A 107 -0.58 -1.28 -6.64
C ASN A 107 -0.89 -0.28 -5.49
N SER A 108 -0.87 1.03 -5.74
CA SER A 108 -1.02 2.04 -4.68
C SER A 108 -1.62 3.36 -5.17
N PHE A 109 -1.73 4.34 -4.26
CA PHE A 109 -2.03 5.74 -4.54
C PHE A 109 -0.87 6.59 -4.02
N VAL A 110 -0.18 7.27 -4.94
CA VAL A 110 1.04 8.03 -4.63
C VAL A 110 0.76 9.52 -4.69
N GLY A 111 1.28 10.27 -3.72
CA GLY A 111 1.18 11.73 -3.72
C GLY A 111 1.89 12.33 -4.93
N SER A 112 1.33 13.41 -5.46
CA SER A 112 1.84 14.13 -6.63
C SER A 112 3.28 14.63 -6.47
N GLU A 113 3.73 14.81 -5.24
CA GLU A 113 5.09 15.16 -4.84
C GLU A 113 6.13 14.07 -5.16
N ALA A 114 5.71 12.81 -5.33
CA ALA A 114 6.61 11.72 -5.67
C ALA A 114 7.15 11.82 -7.11
N GLY A 115 6.64 12.75 -7.93
CA GLY A 115 7.07 12.94 -9.32
C GLY A 115 6.72 11.76 -10.24
N ILE A 116 5.91 10.80 -9.77
CA ILE A 116 5.47 9.65 -10.55
C ILE A 116 4.40 10.14 -11.54
N PRO A 117 4.57 9.88 -12.86
CA PRO A 117 3.62 10.34 -13.85
C PRO A 117 2.27 9.65 -13.67
N ASN A 118 1.22 10.44 -13.78
CA ASN A 118 -0.15 9.93 -13.79
C ASN A 118 -0.39 9.12 -15.07
N ILE A 119 -0.68 7.82 -14.94
CA ILE A 119 -0.78 6.90 -16.09
C ILE A 119 -2.17 6.97 -16.74
N ASP A 120 -3.21 7.33 -15.99
CA ASP A 120 -4.61 7.27 -16.45
C ASP A 120 -5.36 8.61 -16.34
N ASN A 121 -4.63 9.70 -16.09
CA ASN A 121 -5.13 11.05 -15.83
C ASN A 121 -6.13 11.16 -14.66
N LYS A 122 -6.30 10.12 -13.83
CA LYS A 122 -7.13 10.24 -12.63
C LYS A 122 -6.35 10.89 -11.51
N LYS A 123 -6.99 11.84 -10.84
CA LYS A 123 -6.42 12.50 -9.67
C LYS A 123 -7.36 12.32 -8.50
N TYR A 124 -6.80 12.18 -7.32
CA TYR A 124 -7.55 12.01 -6.09
C TYR A 124 -7.16 13.10 -5.11
N LYS A 125 -8.10 13.55 -4.28
CA LYS A 125 -7.86 14.49 -3.17
C LYS A 125 -8.30 13.86 -1.86
N ASP A 126 -7.63 14.22 -0.77
CA ASP A 126 -8.08 13.86 0.57
C ASP A 126 -9.42 14.53 0.89
N ILE A 127 -10.29 13.76 1.54
CA ILE A 127 -11.60 14.20 2.02
C ILE A 127 -11.79 13.71 3.46
N LEU A 128 -12.80 14.25 4.15
CA LEU A 128 -13.19 13.77 5.49
C LEU A 128 -12.01 13.72 6.50
N ILE A 129 -11.15 14.76 6.50
CA ILE A 129 -9.96 14.79 7.37
C ILE A 129 -10.30 14.67 8.86
N ASP A 130 -11.45 15.23 9.27
CA ASP A 130 -11.99 15.15 10.63
C ASP A 130 -12.38 13.72 11.06
N TYR A 131 -12.39 12.76 10.12
CA TYR A 131 -12.66 11.34 10.34
C TYR A 131 -11.42 10.47 10.11
N THR A 132 -10.27 11.07 9.81
CA THR A 132 -9.04 10.34 9.46
C THR A 132 -8.27 9.95 10.71
N TYR A 133 -7.95 8.66 10.82
CA TYR A 133 -6.94 8.17 11.75
C TYR A 133 -5.63 8.08 10.98
N ALA A 134 -4.72 9.03 11.18
CA ALA A 134 -3.39 8.98 10.59
C ALA A 134 -2.50 8.10 11.48
N ARG A 135 -2.00 7.00 10.91
CA ARG A 135 -1.18 5.99 11.61
C ARG A 135 -0.08 6.62 12.48
N ASP A 136 0.61 7.63 11.97
CA ASP A 136 1.81 8.19 12.61
C ASP A 136 1.49 9.38 13.56
N VAL A 137 0.23 9.81 13.64
CA VAL A 137 -0.18 10.98 14.45
C VAL A 137 -1.19 10.58 15.52
N ASN A 138 -2.23 9.88 15.10
CA ASN A 138 -3.38 9.50 15.91
C ASN A 138 -3.89 8.11 15.48
N PRO A 139 -3.08 7.05 15.68
CA PRO A 139 -3.45 5.72 15.26
C PRO A 139 -4.70 5.25 16.00
N THR A 140 -5.51 4.46 15.30
CA THR A 140 -6.60 3.70 15.93
C THR A 140 -6.14 2.26 16.23
N LYS A 141 -7.00 1.45 16.85
CA LYS A 141 -6.79 0.01 17.04
C LYS A 141 -8.12 -0.71 16.89
N VAL A 142 -8.58 -0.86 15.65
CA VAL A 142 -9.86 -1.50 15.32
C VAL A 142 -9.64 -2.72 14.43
N THR A 143 -10.60 -3.64 14.45
CA THR A 143 -10.59 -4.77 13.51
C THR A 143 -10.81 -4.27 12.08
N TYR A 144 -10.39 -5.04 11.08
CA TYR A 144 -10.72 -4.75 9.68
C TYR A 144 -12.23 -4.55 9.47
N GLU A 145 -13.07 -5.41 10.05
CA GLU A 145 -14.53 -5.29 9.90
C GLU A 145 -15.08 -4.00 10.51
N ASP A 146 -14.57 -3.58 11.66
CA ASP A 146 -14.98 -2.32 12.28
C ASP A 146 -14.47 -1.10 11.52
N ALA A 147 -13.26 -1.15 10.95
CA ALA A 147 -12.78 -0.11 10.03
C ALA A 147 -13.69 0.03 8.80
N ILE A 148 -14.16 -1.08 8.24
CA ILE A 148 -15.13 -1.05 7.13
C ILE A 148 -16.48 -0.48 7.59
N LYS A 149 -16.96 -0.78 8.81
CA LYS A 149 -18.19 -0.18 9.36
C LYS A 149 -18.05 1.33 9.55
N LEU A 150 -16.92 1.80 10.07
CA LEU A 150 -16.61 3.22 10.22
C LEU A 150 -16.59 3.91 8.84
N ALA A 151 -15.89 3.33 7.87
CA ALA A 151 -15.88 3.88 6.51
C ALA A 151 -17.28 3.96 5.89
N LYS A 152 -18.08 2.91 6.04
CA LYS A 152 -19.47 2.88 5.57
C LYS A 152 -20.38 3.86 6.33
N SER A 153 -20.04 4.32 7.53
CA SER A 153 -20.83 5.31 8.25
C SER A 153 -20.59 6.75 7.77
N VAL A 154 -19.49 7.01 7.05
CA VAL A 154 -19.16 8.34 6.51
C VAL A 154 -19.20 8.42 4.99
N LEU A 155 -19.06 7.30 4.26
CA LEU A 155 -19.17 7.28 2.80
C LEU A 155 -20.64 7.28 2.32
N PRO A 156 -20.91 7.64 1.05
CA PRO A 156 -22.26 7.57 0.47
C PRO A 156 -22.93 6.19 0.64
N ASN A 157 -24.26 6.16 0.77
CA ASN A 157 -25.00 4.92 1.00
C ASN A 157 -25.01 3.97 -0.20
N ASP A 158 -24.77 4.49 -1.40
CA ASP A 158 -24.82 3.78 -2.66
C ASP A 158 -23.45 3.30 -3.14
N ILE A 159 -22.42 3.35 -2.28
CA ILE A 159 -21.09 2.88 -2.65
C ILE A 159 -21.10 1.40 -3.08
N LYS A 160 -20.35 1.11 -4.13
CA LYS A 160 -20.09 -0.25 -4.63
C LYS A 160 -18.60 -0.44 -4.80
N GLU A 161 -18.04 -1.47 -4.17
CA GLU A 161 -16.64 -1.82 -4.32
C GLU A 161 -16.36 -2.20 -5.78
N ILE A 162 -15.33 -1.60 -6.35
CA ILE A 162 -14.88 -1.85 -7.73
C ILE A 162 -13.66 -2.75 -7.72
N ARG A 163 -12.68 -2.42 -6.86
CA ARG A 163 -11.38 -3.08 -6.75
C ARG A 163 -10.74 -2.76 -5.41
N ASN A 164 -9.77 -3.58 -5.02
CA ASN A 164 -8.86 -3.29 -3.93
C ASN A 164 -7.40 -3.49 -4.40
N LYS A 165 -6.47 -2.83 -3.71
CA LYS A 165 -5.04 -2.88 -3.97
C LYS A 165 -4.30 -2.95 -2.64
N TYR A 166 -3.30 -3.81 -2.54
CA TYR A 166 -2.42 -3.85 -1.38
C TYR A 166 -1.05 -3.30 -1.75
N ASP A 167 -0.64 -2.26 -1.04
CA ASP A 167 0.66 -1.64 -1.15
C ASP A 167 1.59 -2.22 -0.07
N ASN A 168 2.42 -3.17 -0.49
CA ASN A 168 3.43 -3.80 0.36
C ASN A 168 4.41 -2.79 0.96
N SER A 169 4.68 -1.67 0.29
CA SER A 169 5.69 -0.70 0.73
C SER A 169 5.21 0.16 1.89
N THR A 170 3.91 0.44 1.94
CA THR A 170 3.30 1.26 3.00
C THR A 170 2.49 0.45 4.00
N GLY A 171 2.30 -0.84 3.74
CA GLY A 171 1.45 -1.71 4.57
C GLY A 171 -0.02 -1.26 4.54
N LYS A 172 -0.50 -0.80 3.37
CA LYS A 172 -1.85 -0.24 3.22
C LYS A 172 -2.67 -1.01 2.19
N THR A 173 -3.94 -1.26 2.51
CA THR A 173 -4.93 -1.60 1.47
C THR A 173 -5.69 -0.35 1.06
N TYR A 174 -5.85 -0.16 -0.24
CA TYR A 174 -6.76 0.81 -0.83
C TYR A 174 -7.96 0.11 -1.43
N ILE A 175 -9.17 0.48 -1.01
CA ILE A 175 -10.43 -0.03 -1.58
C ILE A 175 -11.08 1.08 -2.37
N VAL A 176 -11.34 0.83 -3.65
CA VAL A 176 -11.96 1.80 -4.55
C VAL A 176 -13.45 1.52 -4.66
N TYR A 177 -14.26 2.53 -4.40
CA TYR A 177 -15.71 2.51 -4.48
C TYR A 177 -16.22 3.42 -5.60
N SER A 178 -17.31 3.00 -6.26
CA SER A 178 -18.13 3.87 -7.12
C SER A 178 -19.40 4.28 -6.37
N SER A 179 -19.89 5.48 -6.63
CA SER A 179 -21.17 6.01 -6.15
C SER A 179 -21.71 7.02 -7.17
N ASN A 180 -23.00 7.35 -7.11
CA ASN A 180 -23.56 8.46 -7.89
C ASN A 180 -22.93 9.82 -7.53
N GLN A 181 -22.21 9.92 -6.42
CA GLN A 181 -21.47 11.13 -6.01
C GLN A 181 -20.00 11.14 -6.46
N GLY A 182 -19.58 10.16 -7.27
CA GLY A 182 -18.21 9.99 -7.77
C GLY A 182 -17.52 8.74 -7.23
N ASN A 183 -16.24 8.61 -7.55
CA ASN A 183 -15.41 7.50 -7.06
C ASN A 183 -14.67 7.90 -5.78
N PHE A 184 -14.60 6.97 -4.84
CA PHE A 184 -14.01 7.13 -3.53
C PHE A 184 -12.93 6.09 -3.30
N VAL A 185 -11.94 6.41 -2.49
CA VAL A 185 -10.90 5.48 -2.06
C VAL A 185 -10.83 5.48 -0.55
N LEU A 186 -10.89 4.29 0.04
CA LEU A 186 -10.63 4.04 1.45
C LEU A 186 -9.21 3.49 1.58
N GLY A 187 -8.34 4.19 2.29
CA GLY A 187 -7.02 3.69 2.68
C GLY A 187 -7.07 3.11 4.09
N LEU A 188 -6.60 1.87 4.25
CA LEU A 188 -6.50 1.15 5.52
C LEU A 188 -5.05 0.77 5.78
N ALA A 189 -4.43 1.35 6.81
CA ALA A 189 -3.09 0.97 7.25
C ALA A 189 -3.17 -0.12 8.32
N TYR A 190 -2.44 -1.20 8.11
CA TYR A 190 -2.36 -2.31 9.07
C TYR A 190 -1.35 -2.01 10.17
N ASP A 191 -1.58 -2.59 11.34
CA ASP A 191 -0.57 -2.71 12.41
C ASP A 191 0.52 -3.69 11.96
N TYR A 192 1.33 -3.25 11.01
CA TYR A 192 2.33 -4.08 10.34
C TYR A 192 3.69 -3.86 10.99
N ASP A 193 4.12 -4.82 11.80
CA ASP A 193 5.52 -5.04 12.11
C ASP A 193 6.12 -5.97 11.03
N GLU A 194 7.31 -5.64 10.51
CA GLU A 194 8.07 -6.47 9.55
C GLU A 194 8.32 -7.90 10.07
N SER A 195 8.12 -8.16 11.37
CA SER A 195 8.17 -9.49 11.99
C SER A 195 7.06 -10.46 11.57
N HIS A 196 6.03 -10.03 10.82
CA HIS A 196 4.96 -10.88 10.24
C HIS A 196 5.44 -11.79 9.09
N ASN A 197 6.66 -12.31 9.19
CA ASN A 197 7.17 -13.36 8.33
C ASN A 197 6.35 -14.64 8.55
N SER A 198 5.46 -14.90 7.59
CA SER A 198 4.46 -15.98 7.48
C SER A 198 3.12 -15.71 8.17
N GLY A 199 2.06 -15.55 7.37
CA GLY A 199 0.67 -15.54 7.84
C GLY A 199 -0.12 -14.24 7.60
N PHE A 200 0.55 -13.13 7.29
CA PHE A 200 -0.16 -11.89 6.95
C PHE A 200 -0.93 -12.06 5.64
N THR A 201 -2.23 -11.82 5.71
CA THR A 201 -3.13 -11.79 4.55
C THR A 201 -3.86 -10.46 4.58
N PRO A 202 -3.65 -9.56 3.59
CA PRO A 202 -4.41 -8.32 3.49
C PRO A 202 -5.92 -8.60 3.58
N ASN A 203 -6.66 -7.68 4.20
CA ASN A 203 -8.11 -7.74 4.36
C ASN A 203 -8.65 -8.90 5.22
N SER A 204 -7.77 -9.63 5.92
CA SER A 204 -8.21 -10.61 6.91
C SER A 204 -8.87 -9.91 8.09
N LYS A 205 -9.99 -10.47 8.56
CA LYS A 205 -10.71 -10.00 9.76
C LYS A 205 -9.85 -10.00 11.03
N ASN A 206 -8.79 -10.80 11.05
CA ASN A 206 -7.86 -10.89 12.17
C ASN A 206 -6.83 -9.75 12.19
N ASN A 207 -6.78 -8.92 11.13
CA ASN A 207 -5.84 -7.82 11.08
C ASN A 207 -6.37 -6.62 11.88
N THR A 208 -5.45 -6.01 12.62
CA THR A 208 -5.66 -4.72 13.26
C THR A 208 -5.39 -3.60 12.26
N ILE A 209 -6.30 -2.64 12.20
CA ILE A 209 -6.16 -1.39 11.45
C ILE A 209 -5.74 -0.30 12.41
N VAL A 210 -4.68 0.42 12.03
CA VAL A 210 -4.11 1.55 12.79
C VAL A 210 -4.26 2.88 12.07
N GLY A 211 -4.63 2.87 10.78
CA GLY A 211 -4.93 4.09 10.05
C GLY A 211 -6.10 3.93 9.09
N ILE A 212 -6.92 4.97 8.98
CA ILE A 212 -8.07 5.05 8.07
C ILE A 212 -8.06 6.44 7.44
N ASN A 213 -7.97 6.51 6.11
CA ASN A 213 -8.04 7.77 5.35
C ASN A 213 -8.96 7.65 4.14
N TYR A 214 -9.44 8.80 3.65
CA TYR A 214 -10.44 8.86 2.60
C TYR A 214 -10.00 9.80 1.47
N MET A 215 -10.15 9.34 0.24
CA MET A 215 -9.93 10.17 -0.94
C MET A 215 -11.14 10.15 -1.88
N LYS A 216 -11.28 11.18 -2.71
CA LYS A 216 -12.26 11.26 -3.79
C LYS A 216 -11.57 11.57 -5.11
N GLU A 217 -12.02 10.92 -6.18
CA GLU A 217 -11.60 11.25 -7.53
C GLU A 217 -12.02 12.68 -7.90
N ILE A 218 -11.09 13.44 -8.46
CA ILE A 218 -11.32 14.78 -8.99
C ILE A 218 -11.83 14.61 -10.42
N THR A 219 -13.10 14.92 -10.63
CA THR A 219 -13.67 15.09 -11.98
C THR A 219 -13.48 16.55 -12.39
N GLU A 220 -12.69 16.81 -13.42
CA GLU A 220 -12.64 18.13 -14.04
C GLU A 220 -14.03 18.44 -14.63
N GLN A 221 -14.60 19.59 -14.27
CA GLN A 221 -15.84 20.13 -14.84
C GLN A 221 -15.54 20.97 -16.07
#